data_AF-C3ZY37-F1
#
_entry.id   AF-C3ZY37-F1
#
_cell.length_a   1.000
_cell.length_b   1.000
_cell.length_c   1.000
_cell.angle_alpha   90.00
_cell.angle_beta   90.00
_cell.angle_gamma   90.00
#
_symmetry.space_group_name_H-M   'P 1'
#
loop_
_entity.id
_entity.type
_entity.pdbx_description
1 polymer ?
#
loop_
_entity_poly.entity_id
_entity_poly.type
_entity_poly.pdbx_seq_one_letter_code
_entity_poly.pdbx_strand_id
1 'polypeptide(L)' 'DKSYMCGECGYRTAQKSHLFRHMRTHTGEKPYKCDHCDYSAAQTSTLKQHLAMHTGERPYICGECVYRTTRKSHLYEHM' A
#
# COMPACT_ATOMS: atom_id res chain seq x y z
N ASP A 1 -0.83 13.33 -25.37
CA ASP A 1 -0.80 13.12 -23.91
C ASP A 1 -2.23 13.00 -23.40
N LYS A 2 -2.69 11.80 -23.06
CA LYS A 2 -4.03 11.60 -22.47
C LYS A 2 -3.85 11.16 -21.02
N SER A 3 -4.14 12.07 -20.10
CA SER A 3 -4.23 11.79 -18.67
C SER A 3 -5.69 11.60 -18.26
N TYR A 4 -5.93 10.68 -17.33
CA TYR A 4 -7.19 10.50 -16.63
C TYR A 4 -7.19 11.42 -15.41
N MET A 5 -8.28 12.17 -15.20
CA MET A 5 -8.43 13.11 -14.10
C MET A 5 -9.53 12.66 -13.13
N CYS A 6 -9.29 12.81 -11.84
CA CYS A 6 -10.30 12.71 -10.78
C CYS A 6 -11.12 14.00 -10.74
N GLY A 7 -12.45 13.87 -10.88
CA GLY A 7 -13.36 15.02 -10.82
C GLY A 7 -13.51 15.62 -9.42
N GLU A 8 -13.17 14.89 -8.35
CA GLU A 8 -13.37 15.34 -6.96
C GLU A 8 -12.20 16.17 -6.42
N CYS A 9 -10.96 15.85 -6.81
CA CYS A 9 -9.76 16.52 -6.28
C CYS A 9 -8.75 16.94 -7.35
N GLY A 10 -9.05 16.73 -8.64
CA GLY A 10 -8.16 17.11 -9.74
C GLY A 10 -6.91 16.22 -9.90
N TYR A 11 -6.79 15.13 -9.14
CA TYR A 11 -5.70 14.16 -9.29
C TYR A 11 -5.61 13.64 -10.73
N ARG A 12 -4.40 13.55 -11.29
CA ARG A 12 -4.17 13.10 -12.67
C ARG A 12 -3.24 11.90 -12.72
N THR A 13 -3.52 10.99 -13.66
CA THR A 13 -2.68 9.81 -13.90
C THR A 13 -2.75 9.36 -15.35
N ALA A 14 -1.67 8.76 -15.85
CA ALA A 14 -1.63 8.22 -17.21
C ALA A 14 -2.45 6.93 -17.37
N GLN A 15 -2.80 6.25 -16.28
CA GLN A 15 -3.47 4.94 -16.32
C GLN A 15 -4.86 4.98 -15.69
N LYS A 16 -5.86 4.47 -16.42
CA LYS A 16 -7.25 4.38 -15.93
C LYS A 16 -7.36 3.55 -14.65
N SER A 17 -6.58 2.46 -14.54
CA SER A 17 -6.52 1.60 -13.34
C SER A 17 -6.08 2.37 -12.09
N HIS A 18 -5.13 3.30 -12.25
CA HIS A 18 -4.67 4.15 -11.16
C HIS A 18 -5.75 5.16 -10.76
N LEU A 19 -6.49 5.72 -11.71
CA LEU A 19 -7.61 6.61 -11.40
C LEU A 19 -8.69 5.85 -10.63
N PHE A 20 -9.08 4.66 -11.11
CA PHE A 20 -10.06 3.82 -10.41
C PHE A 20 -9.64 3.49 -8.98
N ARG A 21 -8.37 3.10 -8.79
CA ARG A 21 -7.81 2.86 -7.45
C ARG A 21 -7.79 4.12 -6.59
N HIS A 22 -7.49 5.27 -7.18
CA HIS A 22 -7.54 6.56 -6.50
C HIS A 22 -8.96 6.90 -6.05
N MET A 23 -10.01 6.62 -6.84
CA MET A 23 -11.39 6.87 -6.41
C MET A 23 -11.77 6.17 -5.10
N ARG A 24 -11.09 5.07 -4.72
CA ARG A 24 -11.28 4.40 -3.43
C ARG A 24 -10.88 5.26 -2.23
N THR A 25 -10.04 6.28 -2.42
CA THR A 25 -9.70 7.24 -1.34
C THR A 25 -10.86 8.18 -1.04
N HIS A 26 -11.75 8.39 -2.01
CA HIS A 26 -12.95 9.20 -1.86
C HIS A 26 -14.10 8.39 -1.28
N THR A 27 -14.33 7.19 -1.83
CA THR A 27 -15.46 6.33 -1.40
C THR A 27 -15.19 5.57 -0.11
N GLY A 28 -13.92 5.44 0.30
CA GLY A 28 -13.53 4.59 1.42
C GLY A 28 -13.61 3.08 1.14
N GLU A 29 -13.82 2.67 -0.12
CA GLU A 29 -13.94 1.27 -0.52
C GLU A 29 -12.65 0.49 -0.18
N LYS A 30 -12.79 -0.56 0.61
CA LYS A 30 -11.71 -1.45 1.04
C LYS A 30 -12.04 -2.90 0.69
N PRO A 31 -11.91 -3.30 -0.58
CA PRO A 31 -12.36 -4.61 -1.04
C PRO A 31 -11.46 -5.76 -0.57
N TYR A 32 -10.24 -5.47 -0.11
CA TYR A 32 -9.28 -6.51 0.29
C TYR A 32 -9.32 -6.69 1.80
N LYS A 33 -9.97 -7.76 2.26
CA LYS A 33 -10.13 -8.07 3.69
C LYS A 33 -8.94 -8.89 4.21
N CYS A 34 -8.60 -8.69 5.48
CA CYS A 34 -7.69 -9.57 6.20
C CYS A 34 -8.47 -10.76 6.75
N ASP A 35 -7.88 -11.95 6.67
CA ASP A 35 -8.49 -13.18 7.19
C ASP A 35 -8.17 -13.42 8.68
N HIS A 36 -7.36 -12.56 9.29
CA HIS A 36 -6.91 -12.70 10.68
C HIS A 36 -7.46 -11.62 11.62
N CYS A 37 -8.07 -10.56 11.09
CA CYS A 37 -8.68 -9.48 11.87
C CYS A 37 -9.66 -8.67 11.00
N ASP A 38 -10.36 -7.70 11.59
CA ASP A 38 -11.33 -6.84 10.90
C ASP A 38 -10.70 -5.80 9.95
N TYR A 39 -9.38 -5.85 9.74
CA TYR A 39 -8.69 -4.93 8.85
C TYR A 39 -9.07 -5.17 7.38
N SER A 40 -9.26 -4.09 6.63
CA SER A 40 -9.44 -4.13 5.19
C SER A 40 -8.66 -3.01 4.50
N ALA A 41 -8.20 -3.26 3.27
CA ALA A 41 -7.39 -2.34 2.49
C ALA A 41 -8.03 -2.00 1.14
N ALA A 42 -7.73 -0.80 0.65
CA ALA A 42 -8.10 -0.36 -0.69
C ALA A 42 -7.23 -0.97 -1.80
N GLN A 43 -6.06 -1.52 -1.45
CA GLN A 43 -5.06 -2.08 -2.38
C GLN A 43 -4.50 -3.41 -1.86
N THR A 44 -4.18 -4.32 -2.79
CA THR A 44 -3.58 -5.63 -2.47
C THR A 44 -2.20 -5.52 -1.83
N SER A 45 -1.37 -4.58 -2.29
CA SER A 45 -0.03 -4.34 -1.73
C SER A 45 -0.09 -3.91 -0.26
N THR A 46 -1.06 -3.06 0.09
CA THR A 46 -1.31 -2.64 1.46
C THR A 46 -1.77 -3.82 2.33
N LEU A 47 -2.67 -4.68 1.82
CA LEU A 47 -3.07 -5.89 2.53
C LEU A 47 -1.89 -6.84 2.75
N LYS A 48 -1.07 -7.09 1.72
CA LYS A 48 0.13 -7.94 1.84
C LYS A 48 1.10 -7.42 2.90
N GLN A 49 1.33 -6.11 2.92
CA GLN A 49 2.16 -5.50 3.95
C GLN A 49 1.55 -5.62 5.35
N HIS A 50 0.23 -5.49 5.47
CA HIS A 50 -0.47 -5.72 6.73
C HIS A 50 -0.34 -7.17 7.20
N LEU A 51 -0.48 -8.16 6.31
CA LEU A 51 -0.34 -9.58 6.64
C LEU A 51 1.04 -9.92 7.19
N ALA A 52 2.10 -9.20 6.79
CA ALA A 52 3.44 -9.37 7.36
C ALA A 52 3.48 -9.10 8.89
N MET A 53 2.53 -8.34 9.44
CA MET A 53 2.39 -8.15 10.89
C MET A 53 1.84 -9.38 11.59
N HIS A 54 1.00 -10.17 10.93
CA HIS A 54 0.46 -11.41 11.49
C HIS A 54 1.48 -12.55 11.40
N THR A 55 2.23 -12.62 10.30
CA THR A 55 3.24 -13.68 10.09
C THR A 55 4.58 -13.37 10.76
N GLY A 56 4.82 -12.10 11.12
CA GLY A 56 6.12 -11.64 11.62
C GLY A 56 7.18 -11.54 10.52
N GLU A 57 6.81 -11.67 9.25
CA GLU A 57 7.74 -11.61 8.12
C GLU A 57 8.39 -10.23 8.01
N ARG A 58 9.72 -10.17 8.06
CA ARG A 58 10.51 -8.94 7.92
C ARG A 58 11.50 -9.10 6.77
N PRO A 59 11.06 -8.92 5.51
CA PRO A 59 11.86 -9.25 4.33
C PRO A 59 12.97 -8.23 4.06
N TYR A 60 12.89 -7.02 4.63
CA TYR A 60 13.89 -5.98 4.45
C TYR A 60 14.92 -6.05 5.57
N ILE A 61 16.17 -6.32 5.22
CA ILE A 61 17.27 -6.57 6.16
C ILE A 61 18.33 -5.49 5.94
N CYS A 62 18.85 -4.92 7.04
CA CYS A 62 20.01 -4.03 7.00
C CYS A 62 21.29 -4.85 6.72
N GLY A 63 22.14 -4.37 5.82
CA GLY A 63 23.40 -5.04 5.50
C GLY A 63 24.47 -4.88 6.58
N GLU A 64 24.33 -3.88 7.46
CA GLU A 64 25.35 -3.50 8.44
C GLU A 64 25.01 -3.94 9.88
N CYS A 65 23.77 -4.31 10.15
CA CYS A 65 23.34 -4.76 11.48
C CYS A 65 22.19 -5.77 11.40
N VAL A 66 21.74 -6.27 12.55
CA VAL A 66 20.65 -7.25 12.65
C VAL A 66 19.25 -6.65 12.48
N TYR A 67 19.14 -5.36 12.15
CA TYR A 67 17.86 -4.69 11.94
C TYR A 67 17.11 -5.30 10.75
N ARG A 68 15.82 -5.60 10.98
CA ARG A 68 14.90 -6.10 9.96
C ARG A 68 13.55 -5.42 10.08
N THR A 69 12.91 -5.16 8.95
CA THR A 69 11.63 -4.45 8.89
C THR A 69 10.71 -5.00 7.82
N THR A 70 9.42 -4.71 7.97
CA THR A 70 8.35 -5.12 7.05
C THR A 70 8.17 -4.17 5.87
N ARG A 71 8.77 -2.97 5.93
CA ARG A 71 8.64 -1.93 4.90
C ARG A 71 10.00 -1.43 4.41
N LYS A 72 10.15 -1.34 3.08
CA LYS A 72 11.37 -0.82 2.46
C LYS A 72 11.69 0.61 2.90
N SER A 73 10.68 1.46 3.06
CA SER A 73 10.86 2.85 3.52
C SER A 73 11.49 2.93 4.90
N HIS A 74 11.11 2.05 5.83
CA HIS A 74 11.72 2.02 7.16
C HIS A 74 13.18 1.53 7.11
N LEU A 75 13.52 0.67 6.14
CA LEU A 75 14.92 0.30 5.93
C LEU A 75 15.72 1.49 5.41
N TYR A 76 15.18 2.25 4.45
CA TYR A 76 15.82 3.47 3.94
C TYR A 76 15.99 4.57 4.99
N GLU A 77 15.07 4.69 5.94
CA GLU A 77 15.18 5.63 7.05
C GLU A 77 16.21 5.18 8.11
N HIS A 78 16.45 3.87 8.20
CA HIS A 78 17.40 3.29 9.16
C HIS A 78 18.87 3.34 8.70
N MET A 79 19.11 3.17 7.40
CA MET A 79 20.44 3.23 6.77
C MET A 79 20.94 4.68 6.72
#